data_AF-A0A2N2M6Y8-F1
#
_entry.id   AF-A0A2N2M6Y8-F1
#
_cell.length_a   1.000
_cell.length_b   1.000
_cell.length_c   1.000
_cell.angle_alpha   90.00
_cell.angle_beta   90.00
_cell.angle_gamma   90.00
#
_symmetry.space_group_name_H-M   'P 1'
#
loop_
_entity.id
_entity.type
_entity.pdbx_description
1 polymer ?
#
loop_
_entity_poly.entity_id
_entity_poly.type
_entity_poly.pdbx_seq_one_letter_code
_entity_poly.pdbx_strand_id
1 'polypeptide(L)'
;FSTWVKPTHLVEFSDDTFVISSINAYGRDWLTDRLTTTLQRFLTGVLNREAKVRFVVCEQEVDDEDDLAHEENQDQGDDEENPIELNIHYSSIRNILLEPGRVVRLPVYNLRWLPYVGSQVIFIMMALWQEYYLASSGKGRKGSCKVSVRAERICQWAGISRAQFFRLLQPGSSLGWFTRKIDTDHEVDKRSGRAKKSSNKYELFESPLTPGDAEDLRTFLLTHGIQESPEAALQLAINANPKDIFQYPVRLPPDDFNKMIPRHQTVQDVIRELVGHRLDEDLGNLADQLADRLVTQGDFILVTWYFLKHWLPVLGADAAMFILILRNLSYFNDETGEIRDEVWMDGGYEAIANRLGINNPRVVANWLPVRIGRGKRKDELSERTVEELSRRQRLQDLLSLFVERTDHRINSEGNYSWKFKVQRVDSLTSKHQKIQQATSSLFAKVENQDILAELDSWISYLDNDCFETVKTEPMVVLRLSDLTNDCSETLKSILNDCLETLDLQANDCFETLLKILK
;
A
#
# COMPACT_ATOMS: atom_id res chain seq x y z
N PHE A 1 5.39 18.10 -2.89
CA PHE A 1 5.87 19.09 -1.93
C PHE A 1 5.42 18.76 -0.51
N SER A 2 4.12 18.79 -0.17
CA SER A 2 3.62 18.61 1.20
C SER A 2 3.96 17.25 1.86
N THR A 3 3.97 16.15 1.10
CA THR A 3 4.26 14.80 1.65
C THR A 3 5.74 14.54 1.93
N TRP A 4 6.64 15.10 1.12
CA TRP A 4 8.05 14.68 1.10
C TRP A 4 9.05 15.80 1.29
N VAL A 5 8.70 17.05 0.99
CA VAL A 5 9.63 18.21 1.05
C VAL A 5 9.30 19.11 2.24
N LYS A 6 8.02 19.38 2.49
CA LYS A 6 7.60 20.19 3.64
C LYS A 6 8.11 19.67 5.00
N PRO A 7 8.17 18.34 5.26
CA PRO A 7 8.66 17.84 6.55
C PRO A 7 10.19 17.64 6.61
N THR A 8 10.95 18.03 5.58
CA THR A 8 12.42 17.96 5.60
C THR A 8 13.00 19.24 6.18
N HIS A 9 14.04 19.12 7.01
CA HIS A 9 14.82 20.25 7.49
C HIS A 9 16.32 19.97 7.28
N LEU A 10 17.11 21.04 7.29
CA LEU A 10 18.56 20.91 7.27
C LEU A 10 19.00 20.39 8.64
N VAL A 11 19.73 19.27 8.66
CA VAL A 11 20.31 18.67 9.87
C VAL A 11 21.70 19.25 10.10
N GLU A 12 22.51 19.28 9.06
CA GLU A 12 23.91 19.69 9.16
C GLU A 12 24.38 20.26 7.82
N PHE A 13 25.35 21.18 7.87
CA PHE A 13 26.11 21.61 6.72
C PHE A 13 27.61 21.62 7.06
N SER A 14 28.35 20.66 6.51
CA SER A 14 29.80 20.51 6.67
C SER A 14 30.42 20.08 5.34
N ASP A 15 31.67 20.47 5.07
CA ASP A 15 32.42 20.14 3.85
C ASP A 15 31.63 20.30 2.53
N ASP A 16 30.99 21.46 2.37
CA ASP A 16 30.12 21.81 1.23
C ASP A 16 28.99 20.79 0.96
N THR A 17 28.60 20.00 1.97
CA THR A 17 27.57 18.97 1.90
C THR A 17 26.40 19.31 2.81
N PHE A 18 25.23 19.53 2.22
CA PHE A 18 23.97 19.71 2.93
C PHE A 18 23.39 18.34 3.30
N VAL A 19 23.21 18.11 4.61
CA VAL A 19 22.57 16.92 5.15
C VAL A 19 21.12 17.25 5.48
N ILE A 20 20.17 16.74 4.70
CA ILE A 20 18.75 17.08 4.82
C ILE A 20 17.98 15.87 5.38
N SER A 21 17.16 16.10 6.39
CA SER A 21 16.37 15.04 7.03
C SER A 21 15.18 14.59 6.18
N SER A 22 14.73 13.38 6.44
CA SER A 22 13.55 12.76 5.83
C SER A 22 12.75 12.01 6.87
N ILE A 23 11.42 12.03 6.73
CA ILE A 23 10.47 11.38 7.65
C ILE A 23 10.62 9.86 7.80
N ASN A 24 11.21 9.18 6.82
CA ASN A 24 11.52 7.74 6.89
C ASN A 24 12.48 7.35 5.76
N ALA A 25 12.94 6.09 5.77
CA ALA A 25 13.84 5.54 4.76
C ALA A 25 13.27 5.63 3.33
N TYR A 26 11.96 5.45 3.16
CA TYR A 26 11.31 5.59 1.85
C TYR A 26 11.34 7.05 1.36
N GLY A 27 11.05 8.01 2.24
CA GLY A 27 11.16 9.44 1.94
C GLY A 27 12.59 9.82 1.59
N ARG A 28 13.58 9.24 2.27
CA ARG A 28 15.00 9.50 2.01
C ARG A 28 15.34 9.07 0.60
N ASP A 29 14.94 7.85 0.23
CA ASP A 29 15.20 7.29 -1.09
C ASP A 29 14.45 8.09 -2.18
N TRP A 30 13.19 8.47 -1.93
CA TRP A 30 12.39 9.31 -2.84
C TRP A 30 13.01 10.69 -3.07
N LEU A 31 13.46 11.36 -2.00
CA LEU A 31 14.14 12.65 -2.06
C LEU A 31 15.49 12.52 -2.78
N THR A 32 16.23 11.45 -2.48
CA THR A 32 17.53 11.17 -3.12
C THR A 32 17.38 10.99 -4.62
N ASP A 33 16.41 10.21 -5.07
CA ASP A 33 16.22 9.90 -6.49
C ASP A 33 15.70 11.10 -7.30
N ARG A 34 14.91 12.00 -6.68
CA ARG A 34 14.20 13.05 -7.42
C ARG A 34 14.67 14.48 -7.17
N LEU A 35 15.24 14.77 -6.02
CA LEU A 35 15.52 16.15 -5.62
C LEU A 35 17.01 16.46 -5.43
N THR A 36 17.89 15.45 -5.35
CA THR A 36 19.35 15.66 -5.21
C THR A 36 19.89 16.59 -6.28
N THR A 37 19.71 16.27 -7.56
CA THR A 37 20.27 17.06 -8.67
C THR A 37 19.67 18.48 -8.72
N THR A 38 18.37 18.60 -8.45
CA THR A 38 17.67 19.88 -8.46
C THR A 38 18.16 20.80 -7.34
N LEU A 39 18.29 20.27 -6.11
CA LEU A 39 18.80 21.02 -4.95
C LEU A 39 20.28 21.34 -5.09
N GLN A 40 21.12 20.40 -5.55
CA GLN A 40 22.55 20.66 -5.79
C GLN A 40 22.75 21.80 -6.77
N ARG A 41 22.02 21.81 -7.90
CA ARG A 41 22.11 22.89 -8.89
C ARG A 41 21.64 24.23 -8.31
N PHE A 42 20.54 24.22 -7.56
CA PHE A 42 20.02 25.42 -6.91
C PHE A 42 21.00 25.99 -5.88
N LEU A 43 21.49 25.15 -4.96
CA LEU A 43 22.42 25.56 -3.90
C LEU A 43 23.77 25.99 -4.45
N THR A 44 24.27 25.31 -5.50
CA THR A 44 25.49 25.73 -6.20
C THR A 44 25.33 27.11 -6.82
N GLY A 45 24.17 27.39 -7.42
CA GLY A 45 23.86 28.71 -7.99
C GLY A 45 23.72 29.81 -6.94
N VAL A 46 23.16 29.49 -5.77
CA VAL A 46 22.98 30.44 -4.66
C VAL A 46 24.31 30.73 -3.94
N LEU A 47 25.12 29.70 -3.70
CA LEU A 47 26.37 29.81 -2.95
C LEU A 47 27.57 30.18 -3.83
N ASN A 48 27.42 30.12 -5.15
CA ASN A 48 28.48 30.30 -6.14
C ASN A 48 29.73 29.42 -5.87
N ARG A 49 29.50 28.23 -5.32
CA ARG A 49 30.48 27.17 -5.04
C ARG A 49 29.79 25.81 -5.13
N GLU A 50 30.52 24.75 -5.44
CA GLU A 50 29.97 23.41 -5.60
C GLU A 50 29.33 22.93 -4.29
N ALA A 51 28.03 22.60 -4.32
CA ALA A 51 27.30 22.11 -3.16
C ALA A 51 26.82 20.67 -3.38
N LYS A 52 27.05 19.80 -2.41
CA LYS A 52 26.55 18.42 -2.37
C LYS A 52 25.33 18.33 -1.48
N VAL A 53 24.44 17.39 -1.78
CA VAL A 53 23.22 17.15 -1.00
C VAL A 53 23.13 15.67 -0.66
N ARG A 54 22.89 15.38 0.61
CA ARG A 54 22.70 14.03 1.13
C ARG A 54 21.44 14.01 1.98
N PHE A 55 20.57 13.03 1.74
CA PHE A 55 19.38 12.84 2.57
C PHE A 55 19.64 11.78 3.65
N VAL A 56 19.19 12.04 4.87
CA VAL A 56 19.25 11.12 6.01
C VAL A 56 17.85 10.92 6.59
N VAL A 57 17.63 9.83 7.32
CA VAL A 57 16.36 9.63 8.04
C VAL A 57 16.44 10.40 9.34
N CYS A 58 15.40 11.16 9.63
CA CYS A 58 15.31 11.93 10.86
C CYS A 58 15.05 10.99 12.05
N GLU A 59 16.02 10.91 12.94
CA GLU A 59 15.84 10.54 14.34
C GLU A 59 15.79 11.90 15.04
N GLN A 60 14.59 12.41 15.37
CA GLN A 60 14.48 13.75 15.97
C GLN A 60 14.01 13.64 17.40
N GLU A 61 14.95 13.84 18.33
CA GLU A 61 14.70 14.55 19.57
C GLU A 61 14.24 15.98 19.22
N VAL A 62 13.21 16.45 19.91
CA VAL A 62 12.68 17.81 19.83
C VAL A 62 13.24 18.52 21.05
N ASP A 63 14.00 19.59 20.85
CA ASP A 63 14.15 20.61 21.89
C ASP A 63 14.08 21.99 21.24
N ASP A 64 13.12 22.78 21.73
CA ASP A 64 12.97 24.20 21.45
C ASP A 64 13.89 25.01 22.39
N GLU A 65 14.69 25.89 21.77
CA GLU A 65 15.39 27.10 22.21
C GLU A 65 15.27 27.57 23.69
N ASP A 66 16.39 27.76 24.41
CA ASP A 66 17.12 29.06 24.50
C ASP A 66 18.31 29.05 25.48
N ASP A 67 19.26 29.96 25.21
CA ASP A 67 20.34 30.52 26.06
C ASP A 67 21.82 30.05 25.94
N LEU A 68 22.53 30.80 25.08
CA LEU A 68 23.80 31.52 25.29
C LEU A 68 25.08 30.78 25.74
N ALA A 69 25.97 30.64 24.75
CA ALA A 69 27.41 30.93 24.75
C ALA A 69 28.26 30.47 25.95
N HIS A 70 29.17 29.53 25.70
CA HIS A 70 30.62 29.71 25.86
C HIS A 70 31.38 28.61 25.10
N GLU A 71 32.25 29.03 24.16
CA GLU A 71 33.34 28.19 23.67
C GLU A 71 34.35 27.98 24.81
N GLU A 72 34.79 26.74 25.04
CA GLU A 72 36.19 26.44 25.33
C GLU A 72 36.48 24.96 25.06
N ASN A 73 37.49 24.74 24.21
CA ASN A 73 38.07 23.43 23.92
C ASN A 73 38.63 22.80 25.20
N GLN A 74 38.29 21.54 25.46
CA GLN A 74 39.19 20.62 26.14
C GLN A 74 38.89 19.17 25.75
N ASP A 75 39.81 18.63 24.96
CA ASP A 75 40.02 17.20 24.73
C ASP A 75 40.34 16.53 26.08
N GLN A 76 39.38 15.79 26.65
CA GLN A 76 39.61 14.82 27.73
C GLN A 76 38.38 13.94 28.01
N GLY A 77 38.38 12.76 27.40
CA GLY A 77 37.91 11.50 27.99
C GLY A 77 36.39 11.31 28.19
N ASP A 78 35.69 10.87 27.14
CA ASP A 78 34.34 10.33 27.28
C ASP A 78 34.39 8.78 27.33
N ASP A 79 34.58 8.26 28.54
CA ASP A 79 33.76 7.14 29.01
C ASP A 79 32.44 7.76 29.49
N GLU A 80 31.58 8.19 28.56
CA GLU A 80 30.20 8.56 28.88
C GLU A 80 29.25 7.49 28.34
N GLU A 81 28.55 6.90 29.31
CA GLU A 81 27.30 6.16 29.16
C GLU A 81 26.46 6.72 28.02
N ASN A 82 26.29 5.95 26.93
CA ASN A 82 25.18 6.21 26.00
C ASN A 82 23.89 5.77 26.72
N PRO A 83 23.03 6.69 27.22
CA PRO A 83 21.75 6.28 27.77
C PRO A 83 20.95 5.58 26.67
N ILE A 84 20.19 4.54 27.04
CA ILE A 84 19.27 3.89 26.12
C ILE A 84 18.17 4.89 25.77
N GLU A 85 18.29 5.55 24.63
CA GLU A 85 17.30 6.51 24.14
C GLU A 85 16.07 5.74 23.62
N LEU A 86 14.96 5.83 24.37
CA LEU A 86 13.69 5.18 24.01
C LEU A 86 12.81 6.14 23.21
N ASN A 87 12.68 5.88 21.91
CA ASN A 87 11.85 6.67 21.02
C ASN A 87 10.42 6.11 20.88
N ILE A 88 9.40 6.96 21.08
CA ILE A 88 7.99 6.58 20.93
C ILE A 88 7.68 6.34 19.45
N HIS A 89 7.64 5.06 19.06
CA HIS A 89 7.35 4.70 17.66
C HIS A 89 5.89 4.97 17.25
N TYR A 90 4.94 4.81 18.19
CA TYR A 90 3.53 5.13 17.98
C TYR A 90 2.88 5.62 19.27
N SER A 91 2.18 6.76 19.21
CA SER A 91 1.46 7.36 20.33
C SER A 91 0.07 6.74 20.61
N SER A 92 -0.34 5.71 19.86
CA SER A 92 -1.66 5.10 20.00
C SER A 92 -1.63 3.61 19.70
N ILE A 93 -2.27 2.81 20.56
CA ILE A 93 -2.51 1.36 20.33
C ILE A 93 -3.15 1.12 18.96
N ARG A 94 -4.03 2.03 18.52
CA ARG A 94 -4.62 1.95 17.18
C ARG A 94 -3.56 2.00 16.09
N ASN A 95 -2.60 2.91 16.19
CA ASN A 95 -1.53 3.05 15.19
C ASN A 95 -0.54 1.90 15.26
N ILE A 96 -0.29 1.34 16.44
CA ILE A 96 0.50 0.12 16.57
C ILE A 96 -0.18 -1.03 15.81
N LEU A 97 -1.50 -1.19 15.93
CA LEU A 97 -2.26 -2.22 15.22
C LEU A 97 -2.37 -1.97 13.71
N LEU A 98 -2.49 -0.71 13.29
CA LEU A 98 -2.67 -0.35 11.88
C LEU A 98 -1.36 -0.27 11.09
N GLU A 99 -0.27 0.13 11.77
CA GLU A 99 1.02 0.45 11.17
C GLU A 99 0.87 1.35 9.93
N PRO A 100 0.36 2.60 10.07
CA PRO A 100 -0.07 3.42 8.93
C PRO A 100 1.04 3.72 7.91
N GLY A 101 2.32 3.64 8.30
CA GLY A 101 3.45 3.78 7.39
C GLY A 101 3.71 2.57 6.49
N ARG A 102 3.16 1.39 6.82
CA ARG A 102 3.30 0.18 6.00
C ARG A 102 2.24 0.15 4.91
N VAL A 103 2.63 0.61 3.73
CA VAL A 103 1.73 0.79 2.58
C VAL A 103 2.26 0.09 1.32
N VAL A 104 1.33 -0.24 0.42
CA VAL A 104 1.57 -0.70 -0.94
C VAL A 104 1.07 0.37 -1.90
N ARG A 105 1.89 0.70 -2.90
CA ARG A 105 1.55 1.68 -3.93
C ARG A 105 0.70 1.05 -5.03
N LEU A 106 -0.46 1.63 -5.32
CA LEU A 106 -1.27 1.31 -6.49
C LEU A 106 -1.31 2.53 -7.43
N PRO A 107 -0.59 2.51 -8.56
CA PRO A 107 -0.71 3.54 -9.59
C PRO A 107 -2.17 3.75 -10.03
N VAL A 108 -2.62 4.99 -10.13
CA VAL A 108 -4.01 5.31 -10.50
C VAL A 108 -4.36 4.81 -11.89
N TYR A 109 -3.38 4.81 -12.81
CA TYR A 109 -3.56 4.27 -14.15
C TYR A 109 -4.06 2.81 -14.15
N ASN A 110 -3.68 2.01 -13.15
CA ASN A 110 -4.12 0.61 -13.05
C ASN A 110 -5.64 0.49 -12.82
N LEU A 111 -6.32 1.56 -12.38
CA LEU A 111 -7.78 1.59 -12.33
C LEU A 111 -8.42 1.57 -13.73
N ARG A 112 -7.72 2.03 -14.78
CA ARG A 112 -8.19 1.95 -16.17
C ARG A 112 -8.24 0.50 -16.67
N TRP A 113 -7.46 -0.40 -16.08
CA TRP A 113 -7.49 -1.82 -16.40
C TRP A 113 -8.65 -2.58 -15.78
N LEU A 114 -9.35 -2.02 -14.79
CA LEU A 114 -10.40 -2.75 -14.07
C LEU A 114 -11.54 -3.27 -14.97
N PRO A 115 -12.07 -2.52 -15.95
CA PRO A 115 -13.08 -3.05 -16.88
C PRO A 115 -12.59 -4.26 -17.69
N TYR A 116 -11.29 -4.33 -17.95
CA TYR A 116 -10.67 -5.37 -18.79
C TYR A 116 -10.37 -6.63 -17.98
N VAL A 117 -9.78 -6.49 -16.78
CA VAL A 117 -9.20 -7.64 -16.06
C VAL A 117 -9.86 -7.93 -14.71
N GLY A 118 -10.70 -7.02 -14.23
CA GLY A 118 -11.35 -7.10 -12.93
C GLY A 118 -10.41 -6.89 -11.74
N SER A 119 -11.01 -6.75 -10.55
CA SER A 119 -10.29 -6.38 -9.32
C SER A 119 -9.25 -7.39 -8.87
N GLN A 120 -9.51 -8.70 -9.05
CA GLN A 120 -8.61 -9.78 -8.60
C GLN A 120 -7.23 -9.70 -9.27
N VAL A 121 -7.21 -9.42 -10.58
CA VAL A 121 -5.96 -9.34 -11.34
C VAL A 121 -5.12 -8.15 -10.87
N ILE A 122 -5.77 -7.01 -10.59
CA ILE A 122 -5.08 -5.83 -10.06
C ILE A 122 -4.47 -6.10 -8.68
N PHE A 123 -5.16 -6.81 -7.79
CA PHE A 123 -4.60 -7.19 -6.49
C PHE A 123 -3.45 -8.21 -6.61
N ILE A 124 -3.51 -9.16 -7.55
CA ILE A 124 -2.37 -10.08 -7.83
C ILE A 124 -1.17 -9.29 -8.36
N MET A 125 -1.40 -8.36 -9.29
CA MET A 125 -0.35 -7.49 -9.82
C MET A 125 0.29 -6.67 -8.70
N MET A 126 -0.51 -6.05 -7.82
CA MET A 126 0.00 -5.36 -6.62
C MET A 126 0.82 -6.29 -5.72
N ALA A 127 0.33 -7.50 -5.46
CA ALA A 127 1.02 -8.48 -4.62
C ALA A 127 2.40 -8.85 -5.19
N LEU A 128 2.50 -9.07 -6.50
CA LEU A 128 3.75 -9.38 -7.19
C LEU A 128 4.75 -8.22 -7.10
N TRP A 129 4.30 -6.99 -7.33
CA TRP A 129 5.13 -5.79 -7.19
C TRP A 129 5.58 -5.56 -5.75
N GLN A 130 4.71 -5.83 -4.77
CA GLN A 130 5.07 -5.75 -3.36
C GLN A 130 6.15 -6.77 -2.99
N GLU A 131 6.03 -8.01 -3.47
CA GLU A 131 7.03 -9.04 -3.23
C GLU A 131 8.36 -8.74 -3.94
N TYR A 132 8.33 -8.16 -5.14
CA TYR A 132 9.52 -7.65 -5.80
C TYR A 132 10.21 -6.56 -4.97
N TYR A 133 9.44 -5.58 -4.47
CA TYR A 133 9.95 -4.51 -3.61
C TYR A 133 10.62 -5.07 -2.35
N LEU A 134 9.95 -5.99 -1.64
CA LEU A 134 10.48 -6.63 -0.44
C LEU A 134 11.76 -7.43 -0.73
N ALA A 135 11.82 -8.14 -1.86
CA ALA A 135 13.01 -8.89 -2.26
C ALA A 135 14.19 -8.00 -2.66
N SER A 136 13.92 -6.80 -3.18
CA SER A 136 14.95 -5.83 -3.56
C SER A 136 15.52 -5.03 -2.39
N SER A 137 15.01 -5.22 -1.16
CA SER A 137 15.36 -4.43 0.03
C SER A 137 15.24 -2.91 -0.19
N GLY A 138 14.30 -2.48 -1.05
CA GLY A 138 14.14 -1.07 -1.43
C GLY A 138 15.22 -0.50 -2.35
N LYS A 139 16.25 -1.28 -2.73
CA LYS A 139 17.30 -0.80 -3.65
C LYS A 139 16.73 -0.58 -5.05
N GLY A 140 17.18 0.49 -5.70
CA GLY A 140 16.78 0.88 -7.06
C GLY A 140 16.83 -0.29 -8.06
N ARG A 141 15.91 -0.24 -9.03
CA ARG A 141 15.68 -1.30 -10.03
C ARG A 141 16.98 -1.62 -10.79
N LYS A 142 17.41 -2.89 -10.79
CA LYS A 142 18.49 -3.39 -11.64
C LYS A 142 17.96 -4.37 -12.68
N GLY A 143 17.78 -3.92 -13.92
CA GLY A 143 17.46 -4.76 -15.08
C GLY A 143 16.04 -5.35 -15.07
N SER A 144 15.89 -6.56 -15.63
CA SER A 144 14.58 -7.23 -15.79
C SER A 144 13.88 -7.43 -14.44
N CYS A 145 12.64 -6.93 -14.30
CA CYS A 145 11.82 -7.03 -13.09
C CYS A 145 11.38 -8.47 -12.81
N LYS A 146 12.29 -9.29 -12.27
CA LYS A 146 12.03 -10.70 -11.95
C LYS A 146 11.90 -10.88 -10.45
N VAL A 147 10.89 -11.62 -10.03
CA VAL A 147 10.64 -11.96 -8.63
C VAL A 147 10.49 -13.48 -8.46
N SER A 148 11.18 -14.04 -7.47
CA SER A 148 11.04 -15.44 -7.06
C SER A 148 10.23 -15.49 -5.78
N VAL A 149 9.01 -16.01 -5.84
CA VAL A 149 8.08 -15.98 -4.72
C VAL A 149 7.15 -17.18 -4.69
N ARG A 150 6.82 -17.63 -3.48
CA ARG A 150 5.82 -18.68 -3.23
C ARG A 150 4.42 -18.15 -3.50
N ALA A 151 3.59 -18.97 -4.15
CA ALA A 151 2.21 -18.59 -4.51
C ALA A 151 1.38 -18.16 -3.28
N GLU A 152 1.67 -18.74 -2.12
CA GLU A 152 1.03 -18.48 -0.84
C GLU A 152 1.21 -17.02 -0.39
N ARG A 153 2.39 -16.43 -0.60
CA ARG A 153 2.63 -15.01 -0.28
C ARG A 153 1.85 -14.10 -1.21
N ILE A 154 1.83 -14.40 -2.51
CA ILE A 154 1.02 -13.66 -3.48
C ILE A 154 -0.46 -13.71 -3.09
N CYS A 155 -0.96 -14.92 -2.76
CA CYS A 155 -2.35 -15.13 -2.35
C CYS A 155 -2.70 -14.34 -1.09
N GLN A 156 -1.79 -14.27 -0.12
CA GLN A 156 -1.98 -13.51 1.12
C GLN A 156 -2.15 -12.01 0.84
N TRP A 157 -1.29 -11.42 0.01
CA TRP A 157 -1.41 -10.01 -0.39
C TRP A 157 -2.64 -9.72 -1.23
N ALA A 158 -3.01 -10.65 -2.12
CA ALA A 158 -4.12 -10.47 -3.04
C ALA A 158 -5.48 -10.89 -2.46
N GLY A 159 -5.51 -11.43 -1.24
CA GLY A 159 -6.72 -11.88 -0.56
C GLY A 159 -7.50 -12.98 -1.31
N ILE A 160 -6.80 -13.85 -2.04
CA ILE A 160 -7.42 -14.91 -2.87
C ILE A 160 -6.93 -16.30 -2.50
N SER A 161 -7.69 -17.33 -2.85
CA SER A 161 -7.24 -18.72 -2.71
C SER A 161 -6.19 -19.11 -3.75
N ARG A 162 -5.39 -20.13 -3.44
CA ARG A 162 -4.46 -20.72 -4.42
C ARG A 162 -5.13 -21.21 -5.69
N ALA A 163 -6.34 -21.77 -5.57
CA ALA A 163 -7.09 -22.27 -6.71
C ALA A 163 -7.49 -21.13 -7.66
N GLN A 164 -7.91 -19.98 -7.11
CA GLN A 164 -8.18 -18.77 -7.91
C GLN A 164 -6.90 -18.26 -8.56
N PHE A 165 -5.80 -18.18 -7.80
CA PHE A 165 -4.51 -17.72 -8.34
C PHE A 165 -4.04 -18.57 -9.53
N PHE A 166 -4.03 -19.91 -9.40
CA PHE A 166 -3.58 -20.77 -10.49
C PHE A 166 -4.53 -20.81 -11.69
N ARG A 167 -5.82 -20.49 -11.50
CA ARG A 167 -6.76 -20.27 -12.60
C ARG A 167 -6.42 -19.00 -13.38
N LEU A 168 -6.08 -17.94 -12.65
CA LEU A 168 -5.65 -16.66 -13.21
C LEU A 168 -4.19 -16.66 -13.71
N LEU A 169 -3.44 -17.74 -13.52
CA LEU A 169 -2.07 -17.91 -14.03
C LEU A 169 -2.01 -18.77 -15.29
N GLN A 170 -3.14 -19.30 -15.76
CA GLN A 170 -3.15 -20.13 -16.98
C GLN A 170 -2.72 -19.30 -18.20
N PRO A 171 -2.07 -19.92 -19.20
CA PRO A 171 -1.74 -19.25 -20.45
C PRO A 171 -2.98 -18.61 -21.09
N GLY A 172 -2.84 -17.37 -21.57
CA GLY A 172 -3.96 -16.61 -22.17
C GLY A 172 -4.91 -15.95 -21.17
N SER A 173 -4.72 -16.13 -19.87
CA SER A 173 -5.48 -15.39 -18.85
C SER A 173 -5.11 -13.90 -18.81
N SER A 174 -6.01 -13.07 -18.30
CA SER A 174 -5.84 -11.62 -18.17
C SER A 174 -4.64 -11.19 -17.32
N LEU A 175 -4.09 -12.05 -16.47
CA LEU A 175 -2.86 -11.76 -15.73
C LEU A 175 -1.64 -11.62 -16.66
N GLY A 176 -1.69 -12.23 -17.84
CA GLY A 176 -0.64 -12.17 -18.86
C GLY A 176 -0.32 -10.77 -19.38
N TRP A 177 -1.21 -9.79 -19.16
CA TRP A 177 -0.96 -8.38 -19.51
C TRP A 177 0.12 -7.75 -18.60
N PHE A 178 0.29 -8.27 -17.38
CA PHE A 178 1.15 -7.68 -16.34
C PHE A 178 2.35 -8.55 -15.97
N THR A 179 2.26 -9.85 -16.20
CA THR A 179 3.32 -10.76 -15.80
C THR A 179 3.32 -12.04 -16.63
N ARG A 180 4.49 -12.67 -16.70
CA ARG A 180 4.63 -14.02 -17.23
C ARG A 180 5.35 -14.90 -16.21
N LYS A 181 4.82 -16.12 -16.03
CA LYS A 181 5.51 -17.15 -15.26
C LYS A 181 6.73 -17.65 -16.04
N ILE A 182 7.89 -17.66 -15.38
CA ILE A 182 9.13 -18.27 -15.88
C ILE A 182 9.24 -19.70 -15.33
N ASP A 183 10.13 -20.51 -15.89
CA ASP A 183 10.44 -21.85 -15.38
C ASP A 183 10.77 -21.86 -13.88
N THR A 184 10.28 -22.92 -13.25
CA THR A 184 10.39 -23.14 -11.81
C THR A 184 11.48 -24.17 -11.59
N ASP A 185 12.53 -23.83 -10.83
CA ASP A 185 13.57 -24.80 -10.51
C ASP A 185 13.00 -25.86 -9.55
N HIS A 186 13.62 -27.03 -9.46
CA HIS A 186 13.31 -27.99 -8.40
C HIS A 186 14.42 -27.88 -7.35
N GLU A 187 14.05 -27.58 -6.10
CA GLU A 187 14.97 -27.67 -4.98
C GLU A 187 14.96 -29.11 -4.44
N VAL A 188 16.08 -29.64 -4.01
CA VAL A 188 16.13 -30.93 -3.30
C VAL A 188 16.21 -30.63 -1.81
N ASP A 189 15.29 -31.17 -1.03
CA ASP A 189 15.34 -31.06 0.42
C ASP A 189 16.58 -31.81 0.94
N LYS A 190 17.53 -31.06 1.50
CA LYS A 190 18.81 -31.59 2.00
C LYS A 190 18.64 -32.63 3.11
N ARG A 191 17.50 -32.65 3.83
CA ARG A 191 17.24 -33.61 4.91
C ARG A 191 16.54 -34.89 4.44
N SER A 192 15.64 -34.78 3.46
CA SER A 192 14.83 -35.94 3.01
C SER A 192 15.23 -36.49 1.63
N GLY A 193 16.10 -35.79 0.90
CA GLY A 193 16.47 -36.13 -0.48
C GLY A 193 15.32 -35.98 -1.48
N ARG A 194 14.14 -35.49 -1.03
CA ARG A 194 12.94 -35.37 -1.88
C ARG A 194 12.96 -34.05 -2.63
N ALA A 195 12.47 -34.08 -3.86
CA ALA A 195 12.23 -32.87 -4.64
C ALA A 195 11.18 -32.01 -3.93
N LYS A 196 11.58 -30.81 -3.51
CA LYS A 196 10.74 -29.74 -3.00
C LYS A 196 10.49 -28.75 -4.14
N LYS A 197 9.22 -28.38 -4.33
CA LYS A 197 8.88 -27.35 -5.32
C LYS A 197 9.50 -26.02 -4.88
N SER A 198 10.37 -25.45 -5.72
CA SER A 198 10.96 -24.14 -5.44
C SER A 198 9.93 -23.02 -5.60
N SER A 199 10.31 -21.81 -5.19
CA SER A 199 9.54 -20.61 -5.47
C SER A 199 9.34 -20.42 -6.98
N ASN A 200 8.12 -20.04 -7.39
CA ASN A 200 7.86 -19.69 -8.78
C ASN A 200 8.59 -18.40 -9.13
N LYS A 201 9.19 -18.34 -10.31
CA LYS A 201 9.78 -17.12 -10.86
C LYS A 201 8.78 -16.43 -11.79
N TYR A 202 8.65 -15.12 -11.64
CA TYR A 202 7.76 -14.29 -12.46
C TYR A 202 8.54 -13.13 -13.04
N GLU A 203 8.29 -12.83 -14.30
CA GLU A 203 8.69 -11.58 -14.94
C GLU A 203 7.53 -10.60 -14.83
N LEU A 204 7.80 -9.42 -14.29
CA LEU A 204 6.81 -8.34 -14.14
C LEU A 204 7.00 -7.34 -15.27
N PHE A 205 5.88 -6.89 -15.82
CA PHE A 205 5.86 -5.92 -16.89
C PHE A 205 5.51 -4.54 -16.34
N GLU A 206 6.24 -3.53 -16.79
CA GLU A 206 6.05 -2.16 -16.33
C GLU A 206 4.90 -1.49 -17.06
N SER A 207 3.95 -0.95 -16.30
CA SER A 207 2.96 0.03 -16.76
C SER A 207 2.35 -0.25 -18.16
N PRO A 208 1.78 -1.43 -18.42
CA PRO A 208 1.16 -1.71 -19.73
C PRO A 208 -0.02 -0.76 -20.00
N LEU A 209 -0.13 -0.28 -21.24
CA LEU A 209 -1.32 0.42 -21.72
C LEU A 209 -2.49 -0.55 -21.90
N THR A 210 -3.73 -0.11 -21.59
CA THR A 210 -4.90 -0.90 -21.99
C THR A 210 -4.95 -0.94 -23.53
N PRO A 211 -5.51 -1.99 -24.15
CA PRO A 211 -5.64 -2.02 -25.61
C PRO A 211 -6.44 -0.82 -26.16
N GLY A 212 -7.43 -0.35 -25.40
CA GLY A 212 -8.19 0.85 -25.74
C GLY A 212 -7.33 2.12 -25.70
N ASP A 213 -6.57 2.32 -24.63
CA ASP A 213 -5.71 3.50 -24.46
C ASP A 213 -4.54 3.49 -25.46
N ALA A 214 -4.02 2.33 -25.82
CA ALA A 214 -3.00 2.20 -26.87
C ALA A 214 -3.54 2.64 -28.24
N GLU A 215 -4.80 2.31 -28.56
CA GLU A 215 -5.45 2.74 -29.81
C GLU A 215 -5.81 4.23 -29.80
N ASP A 216 -6.26 4.75 -28.66
CA ASP A 216 -6.50 6.18 -28.45
C ASP A 216 -5.22 6.99 -28.67
N LEU A 217 -4.12 6.57 -28.04
CA LEU A 217 -2.81 7.20 -28.23
C LEU A 217 -2.35 7.12 -29.69
N ARG A 218 -2.51 5.96 -30.33
CA ARG A 218 -2.15 5.77 -31.74
C ARG A 218 -2.90 6.75 -32.63
N THR A 219 -4.21 6.82 -32.45
CA THR A 219 -5.10 7.70 -33.22
C THR A 219 -4.70 9.17 -33.03
N PHE A 220 -4.43 9.57 -31.80
CA PHE A 220 -3.99 10.92 -31.47
C PHE A 220 -2.67 11.27 -32.18
N LEU A 221 -1.65 10.42 -32.07
CA LEU A 221 -0.33 10.69 -32.64
C LEU A 221 -0.34 10.70 -34.18
N LEU A 222 -1.09 9.80 -34.82
CA LEU A 222 -1.27 9.80 -36.27
C LEU A 222 -1.95 11.08 -36.76
N THR A 223 -3.00 11.53 -36.07
CA THR A 223 -3.72 12.75 -36.44
C THR A 223 -2.83 14.00 -36.37
N HIS A 224 -1.81 13.98 -35.50
CA HIS A 224 -0.86 15.08 -35.32
C HIS A 224 0.47 14.87 -36.08
N GLY A 225 0.50 13.96 -37.06
CA GLY A 225 1.61 13.85 -38.01
C GLY A 225 2.90 13.26 -37.43
N ILE A 226 2.78 12.26 -36.53
CA ILE A 226 3.97 11.58 -35.97
C ILE A 226 4.86 10.93 -37.05
N GLN A 227 4.34 10.61 -38.23
CA GLN A 227 5.11 10.01 -39.32
C GLN A 227 5.98 11.04 -40.05
N GLU A 228 5.51 12.28 -40.16
CA GLU A 228 6.22 13.38 -40.80
C GLU A 228 7.11 14.16 -39.84
N SER A 229 6.64 14.38 -38.61
CA SER A 229 7.35 15.13 -37.57
C SER A 229 7.15 14.50 -36.18
N PRO A 230 7.91 13.43 -35.86
CA PRO A 230 7.75 12.71 -34.59
C PRO A 230 7.94 13.60 -33.36
N GLU A 231 8.97 14.44 -33.35
CA GLU A 231 9.27 15.32 -32.21
C GLU A 231 8.15 16.31 -31.94
N ALA A 232 7.62 16.96 -32.98
CA ALA A 232 6.55 17.95 -32.83
C ALA A 232 5.25 17.29 -32.34
N ALA A 233 4.91 16.11 -32.87
CA ALA A 233 3.74 15.35 -32.44
C ALA A 233 3.85 14.91 -30.96
N LEU A 234 5.03 14.45 -30.52
CA LEU A 234 5.27 14.08 -29.13
C LEU A 234 5.25 15.28 -28.19
N GLN A 235 5.86 16.41 -28.56
CA GLN A 235 5.79 17.64 -27.77
C GLN A 235 4.35 18.16 -27.63
N LEU A 236 3.54 18.05 -28.69
CA LEU A 236 2.13 18.38 -28.64
C LEU A 236 1.39 17.45 -27.66
N ALA A 237 1.62 16.14 -27.73
CA ALA A 237 1.02 15.16 -26.84
C ALA A 237 1.42 15.39 -25.36
N ILE A 238 2.69 15.71 -25.10
CA ILE A 238 3.19 16.03 -23.74
C ILE A 238 2.50 17.27 -23.17
N ASN A 239 2.11 18.23 -24.01
CA ASN A 239 1.43 19.45 -23.55
C ASN A 239 -0.10 19.30 -23.50
N ALA A 240 -0.68 18.33 -24.21
CA ALA A 240 -2.12 18.07 -24.22
C ALA A 240 -2.64 17.57 -22.85
N ASN A 241 -3.92 17.85 -22.55
CA ASN A 241 -4.54 17.25 -21.38
C ASN A 241 -4.72 15.74 -21.64
N PRO A 242 -4.45 14.83 -20.68
CA PRO A 242 -4.67 13.40 -20.89
C PRO A 242 -6.07 13.03 -21.37
N LYS A 243 -7.10 13.84 -21.04
CA LYS A 243 -8.48 13.67 -21.54
C LYS A 243 -8.67 13.91 -23.04
N ASP A 244 -7.73 14.63 -23.66
CA ASP A 244 -7.75 14.91 -25.09
C ASP A 244 -7.03 13.79 -25.87
N ILE A 245 -6.29 12.93 -25.17
CA ILE A 245 -5.59 11.76 -25.72
C ILE A 245 -6.41 10.49 -25.46
N PHE A 246 -6.79 10.22 -24.20
CA PHE A 246 -7.54 9.02 -23.80
C PHE A 246 -9.02 9.30 -23.63
N GLN A 247 -9.85 8.27 -23.82
CA GLN A 247 -11.28 8.36 -23.55
C GLN A 247 -11.61 8.39 -22.03
N TYR A 248 -12.56 9.26 -21.66
CA TYR A 248 -13.14 9.35 -20.32
C TYR A 248 -14.69 9.37 -20.38
N PRO A 249 -15.41 8.53 -19.60
CA PRO A 249 -14.90 7.42 -18.78
C PRO A 249 -14.09 6.40 -19.59
N VAL A 250 -13.30 5.59 -18.90
CA VAL A 250 -12.42 4.60 -19.55
C VAL A 250 -13.21 3.71 -20.53
N ARG A 251 -12.63 3.47 -21.69
CA ARG A 251 -13.22 2.61 -22.73
C ARG A 251 -13.44 1.19 -22.19
N LEU A 252 -14.62 0.65 -22.43
CA LEU A 252 -14.94 -0.75 -22.10
C LEU A 252 -14.21 -1.71 -23.04
N PRO A 253 -13.86 -2.93 -22.58
CA PRO A 253 -13.25 -3.93 -23.44
C PRO A 253 -14.18 -4.25 -24.64
N PRO A 254 -13.62 -4.49 -25.84
CA PRO A 254 -14.41 -4.99 -26.97
C PRO A 254 -14.93 -6.41 -26.70
N ASP A 255 -15.99 -6.82 -27.40
CA ASP A 255 -16.66 -8.12 -27.21
C ASP A 255 -15.71 -9.33 -27.36
N ASP A 256 -14.66 -9.19 -28.18
CA ASP A 256 -13.66 -10.21 -28.45
C ASP A 256 -12.41 -10.11 -27.55
N PHE A 257 -12.39 -9.21 -26.56
CA PHE A 257 -11.24 -9.02 -25.65
C PHE A 257 -10.78 -10.33 -24.99
N ASN A 258 -11.71 -11.20 -24.59
CA ASN A 258 -11.38 -12.50 -23.98
C ASN A 258 -10.66 -13.48 -24.92
N LYS A 259 -10.65 -13.21 -26.23
CA LYS A 259 -9.92 -13.98 -27.25
C LYS A 259 -8.56 -13.38 -27.56
N MET A 260 -8.30 -12.14 -27.13
CA MET A 260 -7.02 -11.48 -27.36
C MET A 260 -5.92 -12.17 -26.55
N ILE A 261 -4.77 -12.38 -27.18
CA ILE A 261 -3.59 -12.88 -26.50
C ILE A 261 -2.97 -11.69 -25.74
N PRO A 262 -2.81 -11.78 -24.40
CA PRO A 262 -2.19 -10.71 -23.64
C PRO A 262 -0.79 -10.37 -24.14
N ARG A 263 -0.53 -9.09 -24.39
CA ARG A 263 0.76 -8.57 -24.83
C ARG A 263 1.09 -7.30 -24.06
N HIS A 264 2.25 -7.29 -23.41
CA HIS A 264 2.77 -6.07 -22.82
C HIS A 264 3.04 -5.04 -23.92
N GLN A 265 2.43 -3.86 -23.82
CA GLN A 265 2.61 -2.75 -24.74
C GLN A 265 2.72 -1.46 -23.92
N THR A 266 3.80 -0.72 -24.13
CA THR A 266 4.09 0.57 -23.48
C THR A 266 3.83 1.73 -24.44
N VAL A 267 3.87 2.97 -23.92
CA VAL A 267 3.84 4.19 -24.72
C VAL A 267 4.99 4.19 -25.74
N GLN A 268 6.18 3.80 -25.30
CA GLN A 268 7.38 3.67 -26.13
C GLN A 268 7.18 2.64 -27.25
N ASP A 269 6.51 1.52 -26.98
CA ASP A 269 6.21 0.53 -28.01
C ASP A 269 5.25 1.06 -29.07
N VAL A 270 4.21 1.81 -28.68
CA VAL A 270 3.27 2.45 -29.62
C VAL A 270 4.00 3.47 -30.50
N ILE A 271 4.81 4.35 -29.89
CA ILE A 271 5.58 5.37 -30.63
C ILE A 271 6.56 4.69 -31.60
N ARG A 272 7.32 3.69 -31.13
CA ARG A 272 8.27 2.95 -31.96
C ARG A 272 7.61 2.28 -33.15
N GLU A 273 6.40 1.74 -32.98
CA GLU A 273 5.64 1.14 -34.08
C GLU A 273 5.20 2.17 -35.11
N LEU A 274 4.77 3.36 -34.67
CA LEU A 274 4.31 4.44 -35.55
C LEU A 274 5.43 5.10 -36.34
N VAL A 275 6.59 5.29 -35.70
CA VAL A 275 7.79 5.87 -36.31
C VAL A 275 8.48 4.85 -37.25
N GLY A 276 8.31 3.55 -36.99
CA GLY A 276 8.81 2.48 -37.86
C GLY A 276 10.29 2.14 -37.69
N HIS A 277 11.02 2.82 -36.79
CA HIS A 277 12.41 2.53 -36.44
C HIS A 277 12.64 2.64 -34.91
N ARG A 278 13.84 2.25 -34.45
CA ARG A 278 14.21 2.42 -33.03
C ARG A 278 14.25 3.91 -32.69
N LEU A 279 13.77 4.27 -31.51
CA LEU A 279 13.86 5.61 -30.97
C LEU A 279 15.33 5.92 -30.68
N ASP A 280 15.79 7.07 -31.14
CA ASP A 280 17.07 7.65 -30.72
C ASP A 280 16.94 8.27 -29.32
N GLU A 281 18.00 8.93 -28.85
CA GLU A 281 18.04 9.52 -27.51
C GLU A 281 16.96 10.60 -27.32
N ASP A 282 16.79 11.48 -28.30
CA ASP A 282 15.84 12.60 -28.22
C ASP A 282 14.38 12.12 -28.25
N LEU A 283 14.02 11.24 -29.20
CA LEU A 283 12.68 10.65 -29.26
C LEU A 283 12.42 9.73 -28.07
N GLY A 284 13.43 9.02 -27.58
CA GLY A 284 13.36 8.22 -26.37
C GLY A 284 13.00 9.06 -25.15
N ASN A 285 13.70 10.18 -24.94
CA ASN A 285 13.42 11.11 -23.84
C ASN A 285 12.02 11.72 -23.92
N LEU A 286 11.54 12.08 -25.12
CA LEU A 286 10.17 12.57 -25.31
C LEU A 286 9.12 11.47 -25.04
N ALA A 287 9.40 10.24 -25.47
CA ALA A 287 8.52 9.10 -25.19
C ALA A 287 8.41 8.80 -23.69
N ASP A 288 9.53 8.89 -22.95
CA ASP A 288 9.56 8.73 -21.50
C ASP A 288 8.77 9.82 -20.78
N GLN A 289 8.94 11.10 -21.19
CA GLN A 289 8.14 12.20 -20.67
C GLN A 289 6.64 12.01 -20.90
N LEU A 290 6.27 11.53 -22.09
CA LEU A 290 4.87 11.24 -22.40
C LEU A 290 4.34 10.08 -21.55
N ALA A 291 5.14 9.01 -21.37
CA ALA A 291 4.78 7.89 -20.51
C ALA A 291 4.60 8.30 -19.04
N ASP A 292 5.47 9.17 -18.52
CA ASP A 292 5.37 9.75 -17.18
C ASP A 292 4.15 10.66 -17.01
N ARG A 293 3.68 11.31 -18.09
CA ARG A 293 2.44 12.09 -18.04
C ARG A 293 1.18 11.21 -18.08
N LEU A 294 1.20 10.16 -18.90
CA LEU A 294 0.00 9.38 -19.22
C LEU A 294 -0.23 8.18 -18.29
N VAL A 295 0.85 7.49 -17.92
CA VAL A 295 0.78 6.15 -17.30
C VAL A 295 1.53 6.12 -15.96
N THR A 296 2.60 6.89 -15.84
CA THR A 296 3.63 6.66 -14.80
C THR A 296 3.69 7.77 -13.73
N GLN A 297 4.11 7.37 -12.54
CA GLN A 297 4.78 8.14 -11.48
C GLN A 297 4.12 9.31 -10.70
N GLY A 298 3.13 10.05 -11.19
CA GLY A 298 2.50 11.15 -10.43
C GLY A 298 1.44 10.68 -9.42
N ASP A 299 0.44 9.97 -9.92
CA ASP A 299 -0.79 9.67 -9.17
C ASP A 299 -0.82 8.21 -8.69
N PHE A 300 -1.01 8.02 -7.39
CA PHE A 300 -1.11 6.69 -6.78
C PHE A 300 -1.99 6.70 -5.54
N ILE A 301 -2.57 5.52 -5.27
CA ILE A 301 -3.29 5.22 -4.04
C ILE A 301 -2.34 4.46 -3.12
N LEU A 302 -2.22 4.91 -1.87
CA LEU A 302 -1.53 4.18 -0.82
C LEU A 302 -2.52 3.23 -0.14
N VAL A 303 -2.27 1.94 -0.24
CA VAL A 303 -3.10 0.90 0.38
C VAL A 303 -2.34 0.33 1.57
N THR A 304 -2.90 0.43 2.78
CA THR A 304 -2.21 -0.06 3.99
C THR A 304 -2.07 -1.59 3.95
N TRP A 305 -1.01 -2.10 4.58
CA TRP A 305 -0.85 -3.53 4.83
C TRP A 305 -2.03 -4.08 5.63
N TYR A 306 -2.54 -3.29 6.58
CA TYR A 306 -3.69 -3.66 7.38
C TYR A 306 -4.93 -3.93 6.52
N PHE A 307 -5.22 -3.05 5.55
CA PHE A 307 -6.34 -3.24 4.62
C PHE A 307 -6.17 -4.53 3.79
N LEU A 308 -4.99 -4.75 3.22
CA LEU A 308 -4.73 -5.94 2.41
C LEU A 308 -4.77 -7.25 3.21
N LYS A 309 -4.29 -7.25 4.46
CA LYS A 309 -4.20 -8.46 5.29
C LYS A 309 -5.49 -8.79 6.04
N HIS A 310 -6.29 -7.77 6.40
CA HIS A 310 -7.45 -7.97 7.29
C HIS A 310 -8.79 -7.64 6.63
N TRP A 311 -8.86 -6.64 5.75
CA TRP A 311 -10.12 -6.22 5.13
C TRP A 311 -10.35 -6.85 3.76
N LEU A 312 -9.34 -6.89 2.90
CA LEU A 312 -9.46 -7.49 1.57
C LEU A 312 -9.96 -8.96 1.60
N PRO A 313 -9.48 -9.86 2.48
CA PRO A 313 -9.94 -11.26 2.50
C PRO A 313 -11.41 -11.42 2.90
N VAL A 314 -11.95 -10.51 3.73
CA VAL A 314 -13.34 -10.59 4.22
C VAL A 314 -14.32 -9.82 3.34
N LEU A 315 -13.87 -8.75 2.68
CA LEU A 315 -14.66 -7.99 1.71
C LEU A 315 -14.72 -8.66 0.34
N GLY A 316 -13.62 -9.32 -0.05
CA GLY A 316 -13.38 -9.76 -1.41
C GLY A 316 -12.90 -8.63 -2.31
N ALA A 317 -12.26 -9.01 -3.42
CA ALA A 317 -11.55 -8.09 -4.33
C ALA A 317 -12.44 -6.94 -4.85
N ASP A 318 -13.67 -7.23 -5.28
CA ASP A 318 -14.52 -6.23 -5.94
C ASP A 318 -15.02 -5.15 -4.99
N ALA A 319 -15.51 -5.54 -3.80
CA ALA A 319 -15.94 -4.59 -2.77
C ALA A 319 -14.75 -3.81 -2.21
N ALA A 320 -13.59 -4.46 -2.03
CA ALA A 320 -12.37 -3.79 -1.60
C ALA A 320 -11.89 -2.75 -2.64
N MET A 321 -11.89 -3.09 -3.93
CA MET A 321 -11.52 -2.17 -5.00
C MET A 321 -12.50 -1.01 -5.14
N PHE A 322 -13.80 -1.26 -4.92
CA PHE A 322 -14.81 -0.19 -4.87
C PHE A 322 -14.47 0.87 -3.80
N ILE A 323 -14.05 0.44 -2.61
CA ILE A 323 -13.57 1.36 -1.55
C ILE A 323 -12.36 2.16 -2.04
N LEU A 324 -11.36 1.51 -2.66
CA LEU A 324 -10.16 2.18 -3.15
C LEU A 324 -10.47 3.22 -4.24
N ILE A 325 -11.39 2.92 -5.15
CA ILE A 325 -11.87 3.86 -6.17
C ILE A 325 -12.50 5.09 -5.52
N LEU A 326 -13.37 4.89 -4.53
CA LEU A 326 -14.03 6.00 -3.84
C LEU A 326 -13.05 6.85 -3.03
N ARG A 327 -12.07 6.21 -2.38
CA ARG A 327 -10.98 6.92 -1.69
C ARG A 327 -10.13 7.74 -2.65
N ASN A 328 -9.87 7.24 -3.86
CA ASN A 328 -9.16 7.99 -4.89
C ASN A 328 -9.92 9.24 -5.39
N LEU A 329 -11.25 9.24 -5.27
CA LEU A 329 -12.09 10.38 -5.64
C LEU A 329 -12.29 11.37 -4.48
N SER A 330 -11.76 11.04 -3.30
CA SER A 330 -11.77 11.89 -2.11
C SER A 330 -10.46 12.69 -2.05
N TYR A 331 -10.50 13.91 -1.51
CA TYR A 331 -9.28 14.72 -1.35
C TYR A 331 -9.31 15.54 -0.06
N PHE A 332 -8.13 16.05 0.30
CA PHE A 332 -7.97 17.09 1.30
C PHE A 332 -7.26 18.26 0.63
N ASN A 333 -7.87 19.44 0.67
CA ASN A 333 -7.25 20.67 0.22
C ASN A 333 -6.56 21.32 1.42
N ASP A 334 -5.23 21.44 1.37
CA ASP A 334 -4.42 21.92 2.49
C ASP A 334 -4.49 23.44 2.69
N GLU A 335 -4.78 24.21 1.63
CA GLU A 335 -4.96 25.65 1.70
C GLU A 335 -6.29 26.05 2.34
N THR A 336 -7.37 25.33 2.03
CA THR A 336 -8.73 25.66 2.49
C THR A 336 -9.18 24.82 3.69
N GLY A 337 -8.48 23.71 3.97
CA GLY A 337 -8.92 22.70 4.93
C GLY A 337 -10.11 21.86 4.44
N GLU A 338 -10.56 22.01 3.19
CA GLU A 338 -11.69 21.25 2.66
C GLU A 338 -11.37 19.76 2.65
N ILE A 339 -12.18 18.98 3.39
CA ILE A 339 -12.17 17.53 3.31
C ILE A 339 -13.34 17.12 2.42
N ARG A 340 -13.02 16.63 1.22
CA ARG A 340 -14.01 16.00 0.36
C ARG A 340 -14.00 14.50 0.60
N ASP A 341 -14.93 14.04 1.44
CA ASP A 341 -15.22 12.64 1.71
C ASP A 341 -16.56 12.18 1.09
N GLU A 342 -17.27 13.07 0.40
CA GLU A 342 -18.48 12.76 -0.34
C GLU A 342 -18.25 12.76 -1.87
N VAL A 343 -18.61 11.66 -2.52
CA VAL A 343 -18.30 11.39 -3.92
C VAL A 343 -19.57 11.04 -4.69
N TRP A 344 -19.77 11.70 -5.83
CA TRP A 344 -20.79 11.32 -6.81
C TRP A 344 -20.24 10.31 -7.81
N MET A 345 -21.01 9.27 -8.09
CA MET A 345 -20.79 8.35 -9.20
C MET A 345 -22.00 8.36 -10.12
N ASP A 346 -21.80 8.82 -11.36
CA ASP A 346 -22.84 8.85 -12.38
C ASP A 346 -23.00 7.49 -13.07
N GLY A 347 -24.20 7.20 -13.58
CA GLY A 347 -24.52 5.95 -14.30
C GLY A 347 -24.88 4.75 -13.40
N GLY A 348 -25.08 5.00 -12.10
CA GLY A 348 -25.74 4.07 -11.20
C GLY A 348 -24.92 2.81 -10.92
N TYR A 349 -25.61 1.69 -10.68
CA TYR A 349 -24.92 0.41 -10.43
C TYR A 349 -24.24 -0.16 -11.68
N GLU A 350 -24.75 0.18 -12.87
CA GLU A 350 -24.20 -0.29 -14.14
C GLU A 350 -22.83 0.33 -14.40
N ALA A 351 -22.70 1.65 -14.24
CA ALA A 351 -21.40 2.30 -14.37
C ALA A 351 -20.37 1.80 -13.34
N ILE A 352 -20.80 1.55 -12.09
CA ILE A 352 -19.91 0.97 -11.06
C ILE A 352 -19.46 -0.45 -11.47
N ALA A 353 -20.39 -1.28 -11.95
CA ALA A 353 -20.09 -2.63 -12.38
C ALA A 353 -19.15 -2.65 -13.58
N ASN A 354 -19.43 -1.84 -14.60
CA ASN A 354 -18.58 -1.67 -15.78
C ASN A 354 -17.17 -1.20 -15.40
N ARG A 355 -17.07 -0.23 -14.50
CA ARG A 355 -15.78 0.27 -13.99
C ARG A 355 -14.97 -0.81 -13.27
N LEU A 356 -15.62 -1.75 -12.58
CA LEU A 356 -14.97 -2.84 -11.84
C LEU A 356 -14.75 -4.11 -12.67
N GLY A 357 -15.22 -4.15 -13.93
CA GLY A 357 -15.19 -5.37 -14.75
C GLY A 357 -16.17 -6.45 -14.28
N ILE A 358 -17.30 -6.05 -13.69
CA ILE A 358 -18.34 -6.95 -13.17
C ILE A 358 -19.46 -7.07 -14.20
N ASN A 359 -19.66 -8.29 -14.73
CA ASN A 359 -20.66 -8.55 -15.76
C ASN A 359 -22.12 -8.32 -15.33
N ASN A 360 -22.42 -8.49 -14.04
CA ASN A 360 -23.79 -8.39 -13.52
C ASN A 360 -23.92 -7.22 -12.53
N PRO A 361 -24.51 -6.09 -12.93
CA PRO A 361 -24.71 -4.92 -12.05
C PRO A 361 -25.51 -5.21 -10.77
N ARG A 362 -26.30 -6.29 -10.73
CA ARG A 362 -27.02 -6.70 -9.52
C ARG A 362 -26.08 -7.10 -8.39
N VAL A 363 -24.84 -7.50 -8.69
CA VAL A 363 -23.82 -7.79 -7.67
C VAL A 363 -23.54 -6.52 -6.86
N VAL A 364 -23.30 -5.40 -7.53
CA VAL A 364 -23.09 -4.10 -6.88
C VAL A 364 -24.33 -3.66 -6.11
N ALA A 365 -25.52 -3.84 -6.70
CA ALA A 365 -26.78 -3.51 -6.02
C ALA A 365 -27.00 -4.29 -4.71
N ASN A 366 -26.43 -5.49 -4.58
CA ASN A 366 -26.51 -6.30 -3.37
C ASN A 366 -25.54 -5.86 -2.27
N TRP A 367 -24.52 -5.06 -2.58
CA TRP A 367 -23.56 -4.54 -1.60
C TRP A 367 -24.12 -3.42 -0.74
N LEU A 368 -25.21 -2.80 -1.18
CA LEU A 368 -25.79 -1.62 -0.56
C LEU A 368 -27.20 -1.93 -0.07
N PRO A 369 -27.66 -1.31 1.04
CA PRO A 369 -29.02 -1.47 1.52
C PRO A 369 -30.05 -1.12 0.43
N VAL A 370 -31.20 -1.82 0.45
CA VAL A 370 -32.28 -1.57 -0.49
C VAL A 370 -32.93 -0.21 -0.18
N ARG A 371 -33.02 0.69 -1.18
CA ARG A 371 -33.63 2.02 -1.01
C ARG A 371 -35.14 2.05 -1.31
N ILE A 372 -35.59 1.18 -2.22
CA ILE A 372 -36.98 1.07 -2.64
C ILE A 372 -37.49 -0.28 -2.12
N GLY A 373 -38.35 -0.24 -1.10
CA GLY A 373 -38.99 -1.44 -0.57
C GLY A 373 -39.71 -2.20 -1.68
N ARG A 374 -39.24 -3.40 -2.02
CA ARG A 374 -39.99 -4.29 -2.91
C ARG A 374 -41.13 -4.92 -2.12
N GLY A 375 -42.31 -5.01 -2.73
CA GLY A 375 -43.53 -5.56 -2.13
C GLY A 375 -43.36 -6.98 -1.57
N LYS A 376 -44.32 -7.37 -0.73
CA LYS A 376 -44.35 -8.55 0.16
C LYS A 376 -43.42 -9.70 -0.27
N ARG A 377 -42.44 -10.01 0.59
CA ARG A 377 -41.65 -11.24 0.54
C ARG A 377 -42.56 -12.44 0.79
N LYS A 378 -42.24 -13.59 0.18
CA LYS A 378 -42.88 -14.87 0.53
C LYS A 378 -42.67 -15.16 2.01
N ASP A 379 -43.72 -15.64 2.69
CA ASP A 379 -43.71 -15.93 4.12
C ASP A 379 -42.79 -17.12 4.47
N GLU A 380 -42.57 -18.04 3.52
CA GLU A 380 -41.62 -19.16 3.67
C GLU A 380 -40.42 -18.98 2.72
N LEU A 381 -39.23 -18.90 3.31
CA LEU A 381 -37.95 -18.84 2.60
C LEU A 381 -37.25 -20.19 2.71
N SER A 382 -36.66 -20.67 1.63
CA SER A 382 -35.80 -21.86 1.69
C SER A 382 -34.51 -21.57 2.46
N GLU A 383 -33.91 -22.59 3.08
CA GLU A 383 -32.63 -22.49 3.79
C GLU A 383 -31.54 -21.83 2.94
N ARG A 384 -31.40 -22.25 1.68
CA ARG A 384 -30.47 -21.63 0.71
C ARG A 384 -30.71 -20.13 0.51
N THR A 385 -31.97 -19.68 0.55
CA THR A 385 -32.31 -18.27 0.43
C THR A 385 -31.93 -17.51 1.69
N VAL A 386 -32.16 -18.10 2.86
CA VAL A 386 -31.74 -17.53 4.16
C VAL A 386 -30.22 -17.39 4.23
N GLU A 387 -29.46 -18.41 3.83
CA GLU A 387 -27.99 -18.36 3.79
C GLU A 387 -27.46 -17.26 2.87
N GLU A 388 -28.02 -17.13 1.67
CA GLU A 388 -27.61 -16.09 0.72
C GLU A 388 -27.97 -14.68 1.21
N LEU A 389 -29.11 -14.51 1.88
CA LEU A 389 -29.47 -13.24 2.53
C LEU A 389 -28.50 -12.90 3.67
N SER A 390 -28.17 -13.86 4.53
CA SER A 390 -27.18 -13.70 5.60
C SER A 390 -25.79 -13.37 5.06
N ARG A 391 -25.38 -14.00 3.94
CA ARG A 391 -24.12 -13.68 3.26
C ARG A 391 -24.11 -12.25 2.74
N ARG A 392 -25.19 -11.78 2.14
CA ARG A 392 -25.32 -10.39 1.66
C ARG A 392 -25.31 -9.39 2.81
N GLN A 393 -26.04 -9.68 3.89
CA GLN A 393 -26.07 -8.81 5.06
C GLN A 393 -24.67 -8.63 5.65
N ARG A 394 -23.91 -9.72 5.81
CA ARG A 394 -22.52 -9.64 6.28
C ARG A 394 -21.65 -8.73 5.42
N LEU A 395 -21.76 -8.82 4.09
CA LEU A 395 -21.00 -7.94 3.20
C LEU A 395 -21.44 -6.48 3.29
N GLN A 396 -22.75 -6.23 3.43
CA GLN A 396 -23.28 -4.88 3.64
C GLN A 396 -22.76 -4.28 4.95
N ASP A 397 -22.77 -5.05 6.03
CA ASP A 397 -22.27 -4.62 7.34
C ASP A 397 -20.77 -4.28 7.25
N LEU A 398 -19.97 -5.13 6.62
CA LEU A 398 -18.54 -4.87 6.42
C LEU A 398 -18.28 -3.63 5.54
N LEU A 399 -19.01 -3.48 4.42
CA LEU A 399 -18.83 -2.36 3.52
C LEU A 399 -19.29 -1.04 4.15
N SER A 400 -20.31 -1.08 5.01
CA SER A 400 -20.84 0.10 5.72
C SER A 400 -19.81 0.79 6.62
N LEU A 401 -18.77 0.06 7.06
CA LEU A 401 -17.63 0.63 7.79
C LEU A 401 -16.76 1.57 6.94
N PHE A 402 -16.92 1.51 5.62
CA PHE A 402 -16.12 2.25 4.65
C PHE A 402 -16.91 3.20 3.77
N VAL A 403 -18.13 2.80 3.39
CA VAL A 403 -18.92 3.48 2.37
C VAL A 403 -20.36 3.50 2.79
N GLU A 404 -20.92 4.71 2.87
CA GLU A 404 -22.35 4.93 3.08
C GLU A 404 -22.94 5.61 1.86
N ARG A 405 -24.03 5.08 1.32
CA ARG A 405 -24.75 5.76 0.24
C ARG A 405 -25.73 6.77 0.81
N THR A 406 -25.40 8.06 0.68
CA THR A 406 -26.13 9.16 1.32
C THR A 406 -27.22 9.77 0.45
N ASP A 407 -27.03 9.80 -0.88
CA ASP A 407 -27.99 10.45 -1.78
C ASP A 407 -28.01 9.83 -3.18
N HIS A 408 -28.95 10.29 -4.01
CA HIS A 408 -29.12 9.93 -5.40
C HIS A 408 -29.69 11.10 -6.20
N ARG A 409 -29.41 11.11 -7.50
CA ARG A 409 -30.08 12.01 -8.45
C ARG A 409 -30.33 11.29 -9.76
N ILE A 410 -31.20 11.83 -10.59
CA ILE A 410 -31.37 11.40 -11.98
C ILE A 410 -30.69 12.47 -12.82
N ASN A 411 -29.74 12.07 -13.67
CA ASN A 411 -29.07 13.01 -14.58
C ASN A 411 -29.99 13.35 -15.77
N SER A 412 -29.57 14.30 -16.62
CA SER A 412 -30.34 14.74 -17.79
C SER A 412 -30.65 13.62 -18.80
N GLU A 413 -29.90 12.53 -18.77
CA GLU A 413 -30.07 11.35 -19.64
C GLU A 413 -30.99 10.29 -19.03
N GLY A 414 -31.54 10.53 -17.84
CA GLY A 414 -32.40 9.56 -17.13
C GLY A 414 -31.65 8.49 -16.34
N ASN A 415 -30.32 8.54 -16.31
CA ASN A 415 -29.49 7.62 -15.54
C ASN A 415 -29.42 8.04 -14.07
N TYR A 416 -29.43 7.05 -13.17
CA TYR A 416 -29.21 7.31 -11.75
C TYR A 416 -27.76 7.68 -11.49
N SER A 417 -27.52 8.63 -10.59
CA SER A 417 -26.22 8.84 -9.95
C SER A 417 -26.37 8.61 -8.45
N TRP A 418 -25.32 8.08 -7.82
CA TRP A 418 -25.30 7.82 -6.39
C TRP A 418 -24.26 8.70 -5.72
N LYS A 419 -24.60 9.25 -4.54
CA LYS A 419 -23.66 9.94 -3.66
C LYS A 419 -23.23 8.99 -2.55
N PHE A 420 -21.93 8.94 -2.30
CA PHE A 420 -21.32 8.11 -1.26
C PHE A 420 -20.51 8.96 -0.30
N LYS A 421 -20.68 8.73 1.00
CA LYS A 421 -19.76 9.17 2.04
C LYS A 421 -18.71 8.09 2.27
N VAL A 422 -17.43 8.50 2.34
CA VAL A 422 -16.28 7.60 2.23
C VAL A 422 -15.36 7.74 3.44
N GLN A 423 -15.12 6.64 4.14
CA GLN A 423 -14.14 6.56 5.21
C GLN A 423 -12.72 6.44 4.63
N ARG A 424 -11.93 7.51 4.79
CA ARG A 424 -10.59 7.64 4.20
C ARG A 424 -9.51 6.81 4.92
N VAL A 425 -9.70 6.51 6.21
CA VAL A 425 -8.72 5.75 7.03
C VAL A 425 -9.31 4.42 7.43
N ASP A 426 -8.48 3.37 7.49
CA ASP A 426 -8.96 2.04 7.85
C ASP A 426 -9.52 1.96 9.28
N SER A 427 -10.71 1.39 9.38
CA SER A 427 -11.32 1.00 10.64
C SER A 427 -10.62 -0.23 11.20
N LEU A 428 -10.56 -0.36 12.53
CA LEU A 428 -10.09 -1.60 13.14
C LEU A 428 -11.15 -2.69 12.97
N THR A 429 -10.70 -3.94 12.76
CA THR A 429 -11.60 -5.09 12.82
C THR A 429 -12.17 -5.25 14.23
N SER A 430 -13.32 -5.91 14.38
CA SER A 430 -13.92 -6.15 15.70
C SER A 430 -12.98 -6.86 16.68
N LYS A 431 -12.15 -7.79 16.18
CA LYS A 431 -11.09 -8.44 16.97
C LYS A 431 -10.05 -7.43 17.47
N HIS A 432 -9.56 -6.57 16.58
CA HIS A 432 -8.55 -5.57 16.91
C HIS A 432 -9.11 -4.43 17.78
N GLN A 433 -10.40 -4.11 17.68
CA GLN A 433 -11.08 -3.19 18.60
C GLN A 433 -11.12 -3.75 20.02
N LYS A 434 -11.45 -5.05 20.19
CA LYS A 434 -11.41 -5.70 21.51
C LYS A 434 -10.02 -5.69 22.11
N ILE A 435 -8.99 -5.95 21.30
CA ILE A 435 -7.59 -5.84 21.73
C ILE A 435 -7.31 -4.41 22.18
N GLN A 436 -7.63 -3.40 21.36
CA GLN A 436 -7.43 -2.00 21.72
C GLN A 436 -8.10 -1.65 23.05
N GLN A 437 -9.35 -2.06 23.27
CA GLN A 437 -10.10 -1.78 24.50
C GLN A 437 -9.48 -2.46 25.73
N ALA A 438 -9.11 -3.74 25.61
CA ALA A 438 -8.47 -4.49 26.68
C ALA A 438 -7.11 -3.89 27.03
N THR A 439 -6.28 -3.59 26.02
CA THR A 439 -4.96 -2.95 26.20
C THR A 439 -5.08 -1.56 26.81
N SER A 440 -6.03 -0.74 26.36
CA SER A 440 -6.25 0.60 26.92
C SER A 440 -6.68 0.54 28.39
N SER A 441 -7.59 -0.38 28.72
CA SER A 441 -8.07 -0.59 30.09
C SER A 441 -6.95 -1.07 31.01
N LEU A 442 -6.04 -1.90 30.48
CA LEU A 442 -4.86 -2.35 31.20
C LEU A 442 -3.90 -1.19 31.46
N PHE A 443 -3.52 -0.42 30.44
CA PHE A 443 -2.61 0.71 30.61
C PHE A 443 -3.14 1.72 31.62
N ALA A 444 -4.44 2.03 31.58
CA ALA A 444 -5.07 2.88 32.58
C ALA A 444 -4.97 2.31 34.01
N LYS A 445 -5.05 0.98 34.21
CA LYS A 445 -4.86 0.38 35.53
C LYS A 445 -3.40 0.46 35.99
N VAL A 446 -2.46 0.20 35.09
CA VAL A 446 -1.01 0.26 35.36
C VAL A 446 -0.59 1.69 35.75
N GLU A 447 -1.11 2.70 35.05
CA GLU A 447 -0.91 4.11 35.37
C GLU A 447 -1.50 4.49 36.74
N ASN A 448 -2.74 4.06 37.02
CA ASN A 448 -3.35 4.29 38.34
C ASN A 448 -2.63 3.56 39.49
N GLN A 449 -1.86 2.51 39.20
CA GLN A 449 -1.07 1.75 40.17
C GLN A 449 0.38 2.21 40.24
N ASP A 450 0.74 3.27 39.52
CA ASP A 450 2.10 3.85 39.44
C ASP A 450 3.18 2.89 38.92
N ILE A 451 2.76 1.76 38.31
CA ILE A 451 3.67 0.74 37.78
C ILE A 451 4.46 1.29 36.58
N LEU A 452 3.90 2.23 35.82
CA LEU A 452 4.63 2.90 34.73
C LEU A 452 5.76 3.77 35.28
N ALA A 453 5.55 4.48 36.39
CA ALA A 453 6.60 5.26 37.03
C ALA A 453 7.66 4.35 37.67
N GLU A 454 7.27 3.21 38.22
CA GLU A 454 8.20 2.18 38.70
C GLU A 454 9.05 1.61 37.55
N LEU A 455 8.44 1.35 36.39
CA LEU A 455 9.15 0.89 35.20
C LEU A 455 10.11 1.96 34.66
N ASP A 456 9.65 3.22 34.58
CA ASP A 456 10.44 4.34 34.06
C ASP A 456 11.63 4.64 35.00
N SER A 457 11.38 4.61 36.30
CA SER A 457 12.41 4.61 37.34
C SER A 457 13.38 3.44 37.15
N TRP A 458 12.89 2.21 36.97
CA TRP A 458 13.72 1.03 36.77
C TRP A 458 14.60 1.14 35.51
N ILE A 459 14.05 1.62 34.40
CA ILE A 459 14.80 1.86 33.15
C ILE A 459 15.84 2.95 33.35
N SER A 460 15.51 4.02 34.07
CA SER A 460 16.41 5.14 34.34
C SER A 460 17.54 4.79 35.33
N TYR A 461 17.35 3.75 36.16
CA TYR A 461 18.35 3.23 37.10
C TYR A 461 19.11 2.00 36.56
N LEU A 462 19.04 1.70 35.26
CA LEU A 462 19.87 0.69 34.62
C LEU A 462 21.34 1.17 34.57
N ASP A 463 22.07 1.04 35.69
CA ASP A 463 23.52 1.20 35.71
C ASP A 463 24.19 0.17 34.80
N ASN A 464 25.33 0.58 34.22
CA ASN A 464 26.17 -0.10 33.22
C ASN A 464 26.78 -1.45 33.65
N ASP A 465 26.19 -2.18 34.60
CA ASP A 465 26.66 -3.48 35.04
C ASP A 465 26.22 -4.60 34.07
N CYS A 466 27.15 -5.51 33.78
CA CYS A 466 26.99 -6.59 32.81
C CYS A 466 25.73 -7.44 33.05
N PHE A 467 24.70 -7.23 32.24
CA PHE A 467 23.60 -8.17 32.11
C PHE A 467 23.89 -9.16 30.97
N GLU A 468 23.92 -10.46 31.28
CA GLU A 468 23.81 -11.50 30.26
C GLU A 468 22.39 -11.48 29.68
N THR A 469 22.15 -10.64 28.68
CA THR A 469 21.17 -10.98 27.65
C THR A 469 21.66 -12.24 26.96
N VAL A 470 21.00 -13.38 27.20
CA VAL A 470 21.22 -14.59 26.40
C VAL A 470 21.07 -14.18 24.93
N LYS A 471 22.18 -14.20 24.19
CA LYS A 471 22.23 -13.87 22.76
C LYS A 471 21.39 -14.87 21.97
N THR A 472 20.10 -14.58 21.82
CA THR A 472 19.26 -15.08 20.73
C THR A 472 18.25 -14.00 20.33
N GLU A 473 18.75 -12.95 19.64
CA GLU A 473 17.99 -11.93 18.89
C GLU A 473 16.98 -11.05 19.70
N PRO A 474 16.63 -9.83 19.22
CA PRO A 474 16.23 -8.73 20.11
C PRO A 474 14.78 -8.86 20.58
N MET A 475 14.61 -9.24 21.84
CA MET A 475 13.39 -9.03 22.62
C MET A 475 13.74 -8.74 24.07
N VAL A 476 13.15 -7.68 24.63
CA VAL A 476 13.09 -7.42 26.07
C VAL A 476 11.84 -8.11 26.61
N VAL A 477 11.99 -8.88 27.69
CA VAL A 477 10.90 -9.58 28.38
C VAL A 477 10.77 -8.99 29.78
N LEU A 478 9.61 -8.43 30.11
CA LEU A 478 9.28 -7.95 31.45
C LEU A 478 8.17 -8.83 32.05
N ARG A 479 8.34 -9.27 33.30
CA ARG A 479 7.40 -10.12 34.05
C ARG A 479 7.13 -9.54 35.44
N LEU A 480 5.87 -9.60 35.86
CA LEU A 480 5.45 -9.40 37.26
C LEU A 480 4.93 -10.75 37.78
N SER A 481 5.56 -11.29 38.82
CA SER A 481 5.16 -12.54 39.49
C SER A 481 4.09 -12.26 40.54
N ASP A 482 3.04 -13.10 40.66
CA ASP A 482 1.98 -12.89 41.65
C ASP A 482 2.47 -13.11 43.11
N LEU A 483 1.91 -12.30 44.00
CA LEU A 483 2.56 -11.63 45.13
C LEU A 483 2.41 -12.34 46.49
N THR A 484 1.92 -13.59 46.59
CA THR A 484 1.76 -14.24 47.92
C THR A 484 1.88 -15.78 48.05
N ASN A 485 1.94 -16.64 47.00
CA ASN A 485 2.11 -18.09 47.22
C ASN A 485 2.76 -18.87 46.04
N ASP A 486 3.91 -19.49 46.33
CA ASP A 486 4.56 -20.68 45.75
C ASP A 486 4.15 -21.20 44.35
N CYS A 487 4.51 -20.48 43.27
CA CYS A 487 4.79 -20.99 41.91
C CYS A 487 5.38 -19.84 41.07
N SER A 488 6.50 -19.89 40.35
CA SER A 488 7.57 -20.87 40.15
C SER A 488 8.72 -20.17 39.38
N GLU A 489 9.95 -20.21 39.90
CA GLU A 489 11.15 -20.37 39.06
C GLU A 489 11.33 -21.90 38.86
N THR A 490 11.90 -22.48 37.80
CA THR A 490 12.94 -22.04 36.87
C THR A 490 12.83 -22.89 35.59
N LEU A 491 13.36 -22.36 34.49
CA LEU A 491 13.48 -22.96 33.15
C LEU A 491 13.84 -24.46 33.09
N LYS A 492 13.18 -25.21 32.20
CA LYS A 492 13.81 -26.32 31.48
C LYS A 492 13.22 -26.53 30.08
N SER A 493 13.94 -25.98 29.10
CA SER A 493 14.09 -26.38 27.69
C SER A 493 12.90 -27.00 26.93
N ILE A 494 12.67 -26.41 25.74
CA ILE A 494 11.89 -26.88 24.57
C ILE A 494 10.51 -26.24 24.45
N LEU A 495 10.47 -25.10 23.76
CA LEU A 495 9.26 -24.58 23.12
C LEU A 495 9.47 -24.74 21.60
N ASN A 496 9.13 -25.92 21.09
CA ASN A 496 8.81 -26.11 19.68
C ASN A 496 7.38 -25.58 19.48
N ASP A 497 7.19 -24.81 18.41
CA ASP A 497 5.96 -24.61 17.63
C ASP A 497 4.62 -24.94 18.31
N CYS A 498 3.81 -23.93 18.64
CA CYS A 498 2.37 -23.84 18.31
C CYS A 498 1.76 -22.55 18.86
N LEU A 499 1.07 -21.79 18.00
CA LEU A 499 0.08 -20.79 18.35
C LEU A 499 -1.27 -21.52 18.39
N GLU A 500 -1.85 -21.74 19.57
CA GLU A 500 -3.24 -22.18 19.72
C GLU A 500 -4.09 -21.05 20.29
N THR A 501 -5.18 -20.71 19.61
CA THR A 501 -6.28 -19.92 20.18
C THR A 501 -7.05 -20.82 21.14
N LEU A 502 -6.91 -20.58 22.45
CA LEU A 502 -7.71 -21.28 23.46
C LEU A 502 -8.94 -20.48 23.88
N ASP A 503 -9.99 -21.24 24.11
CA ASP A 503 -11.37 -20.87 24.44
C ASP A 503 -11.44 -19.94 25.67
N LEU A 504 -12.20 -18.85 25.54
CA LEU A 504 -12.42 -17.84 26.58
C LEU A 504 -13.49 -18.34 27.58
N GLN A 505 -13.20 -19.43 28.27
CA GLN A 505 -14.02 -19.85 29.40
C GLN A 505 -13.21 -19.88 30.70
N ALA A 506 -13.57 -18.93 31.57
CA ALA A 506 -13.43 -18.96 33.02
C ALA A 506 -12.06 -19.43 33.54
N ASN A 507 -11.07 -18.54 33.49
CA ASN A 507 -10.13 -18.22 34.58
C ASN A 507 -8.99 -17.38 33.98
N ASP A 508 -9.04 -16.08 34.29
CA ASP A 508 -8.04 -15.10 33.84
C ASP A 508 -6.68 -15.35 34.50
N CYS A 509 -5.63 -15.51 33.69
CA CYS A 509 -4.24 -15.27 34.10
C CYS A 509 -3.37 -14.89 32.88
N PHE A 510 -2.38 -14.06 33.16
CA PHE A 510 -1.76 -13.07 32.27
C PHE A 510 -0.50 -13.63 31.58
N GLU A 511 -0.61 -14.15 30.35
CA GLU A 511 0.58 -14.46 29.53
C GLU A 511 0.45 -13.98 28.08
N THR A 512 -0.42 -13.00 27.81
CA THR A 512 -0.85 -12.72 26.44
C THR A 512 -1.05 -11.24 26.16
N LEU A 513 0.03 -10.49 25.95
CA LEU A 513 -0.07 -9.20 25.25
C LEU A 513 1.18 -8.74 24.46
N LEU A 514 2.33 -9.43 24.53
CA LEU A 514 3.54 -9.01 23.81
C LEU A 514 3.78 -9.66 22.44
N LYS A 515 2.96 -10.63 22.01
CA LYS A 515 3.05 -11.26 20.67
C LYS A 515 2.16 -10.62 19.59
N ILE A 516 1.35 -9.61 19.93
CA ILE A 516 0.43 -8.98 18.96
C ILE A 516 1.13 -7.87 18.12
N LEU A 517 2.37 -7.49 18.45
CA LEU A 517 3.06 -6.34 17.86
C LEU A 517 4.31 -6.68 17.01
N LYS A 518 4.37 -7.88 16.39
CA LYS A 518 5.36 -8.18 15.33
C LYS A 518 4.70 -8.68 14.06
#